data_AF-A0A4Q0VRH2-F1
#
_entry.id   AF-A0A4Q0VRH2-F1
#
_cell.length_a   1.000
_cell.length_b   1.000
_cell.length_c   1.000
_cell.angle_alpha   90.00
_cell.angle_beta   90.00
_cell.angle_gamma   90.00
#
_symmetry.space_group_name_H-M   'P 1'
#
loop_
_entity.id
_entity.type
_entity.pdbx_description
1 polymer ?
#
loop_
_entity_poly.entity_id
_entity_poly.type
_entity_poly.pdbx_seq_one_letter_code
_entity_poly.pdbx_strand_id
1 'polypeptide(L)'
;MYKNKFTSYLKTGLFAASITALVAVVSFLLSSYLFNFPVEIIGESRDTLYLVLIAGVSFIAVFISSIIFYFLQRFTRKPLVYFILIVILGLIGNAVLAENDLLQQYKMTAHIIHLIVAGLAILLVPQFSRKKQS
;
A
#
# COMPACT_ATOMS: atom_id res chain seq x y z
N MET A 1 15.52 -3.04 -17.43
CA MET A 1 16.10 -1.74 -17.02
C MET A 1 14.96 -0.78 -16.67
N TYR A 2 15.07 -0.03 -15.58
CA TYR A 2 14.01 0.86 -15.09
C TYR A 2 14.22 2.31 -15.58
N LYS A 3 13.23 3.18 -15.41
CA LYS A 3 13.32 4.61 -15.79
C LYS A 3 14.35 5.32 -14.89
N ASN A 4 15.08 6.32 -15.42
CA ASN A 4 16.10 7.05 -14.64
C ASN A 4 15.65 8.42 -14.12
N LYS A 5 14.53 8.95 -14.63
CA LYS A 5 14.02 10.28 -14.26
C LYS A 5 13.13 10.19 -13.02
N PHE A 6 13.44 10.98 -11.99
CA PHE A 6 12.65 11.05 -10.75
C PHE A 6 11.17 11.37 -11.00
N THR A 7 10.88 12.32 -11.89
CA THR A 7 9.51 12.70 -12.25
C THR A 7 8.70 11.54 -12.83
N SER A 8 9.34 10.54 -13.43
CA SER A 8 8.65 9.33 -13.88
C SER A 8 8.18 8.47 -12.70
N TYR A 9 8.93 8.45 -11.60
CA TYR A 9 8.53 7.74 -10.38
C TYR A 9 7.42 8.46 -9.63
N LEU A 10 7.41 9.80 -9.62
CA LEU A 10 6.27 10.53 -9.07
C LEU A 10 4.97 10.19 -9.82
N LYS A 11 5.01 10.10 -11.15
CA LYS A 11 3.87 9.68 -11.97
C LYS A 11 3.49 8.23 -11.77
N THR A 12 4.48 7.32 -11.72
CA THR A 12 4.25 5.91 -11.40
C THR A 12 3.61 5.76 -10.02
N GLY A 13 4.16 6.44 -9.01
CA GLY A 13 3.68 6.46 -7.64
C GLY A 13 2.25 6.95 -7.58
N LEU A 14 1.94 8.09 -8.20
CA LEU A 14 0.57 8.62 -8.27
C LEU A 14 -0.41 7.58 -8.84
N PHE A 15 -0.08 6.98 -9.99
CA PHE A 15 -0.99 6.03 -10.64
C PHE A 15 -1.13 4.71 -9.86
N ALA A 16 -0.02 4.12 -9.39
CA ALA A 16 -0.04 2.90 -8.59
C ALA A 16 -0.76 3.11 -7.24
N ALA A 17 -0.53 4.26 -6.60
CA ALA A 17 -1.17 4.63 -5.35
C ALA A 17 -2.68 4.84 -5.51
N SER A 18 -3.13 5.51 -6.58
CA SER A 18 -4.56 5.67 -6.87
C SER A 18 -5.26 4.33 -7.09
N ILE A 19 -4.67 3.43 -7.88
CA ILE A 19 -5.22 2.07 -8.08
C ILE A 19 -5.26 1.33 -6.75
N THR A 20 -4.18 1.36 -5.98
CA THR A 20 -4.09 0.62 -4.72
C THR A 20 -5.07 1.15 -3.67
N ALA A 21 -5.23 2.48 -3.56
CA ALA A 21 -6.20 3.09 -2.67
C ALA A 21 -7.65 2.71 -3.04
N LEU A 22 -7.98 2.70 -4.34
CA LEU A 22 -9.28 2.26 -4.81
C LEU A 22 -9.52 0.78 -4.45
N VAL A 23 -8.54 -0.10 -4.72
CA VAL A 23 -8.66 -1.52 -4.39
C VAL A 23 -8.78 -1.72 -2.88
N ALA A 24 -8.00 -1.00 -2.06
CA ALA A 24 -8.08 -1.07 -0.61
C ALA A 24 -9.47 -0.68 -0.08
N VAL A 25 -10.08 0.38 -0.62
CA VAL A 25 -11.45 0.78 -0.29
C VAL A 25 -12.46 -0.29 -0.69
N VAL A 26 -12.36 -0.82 -1.92
CA VAL A 26 -13.26 -1.90 -2.38
C VAL A 26 -13.13 -3.14 -1.49
N SER A 27 -11.91 -3.54 -1.16
CA SER A 27 -11.63 -4.67 -0.26
C SER A 27 -12.16 -4.43 1.15
N PHE A 28 -12.06 -3.20 1.65
CA PHE A 28 -12.66 -2.82 2.93
C PHE A 28 -14.17 -2.96 2.89
N LEU A 29 -14.85 -2.38 1.90
CA LEU A 29 -16.31 -2.45 1.77
C LEU A 29 -16.81 -3.90 1.65
N LEU A 30 -16.11 -4.73 0.88
CA LEU A 30 -16.41 -6.17 0.77
C LEU A 30 -16.23 -6.88 2.11
N SER A 31 -15.15 -6.57 2.85
CA SER A 31 -14.90 -7.16 4.17
C SER A 31 -15.94 -6.71 5.19
N SER A 32 -16.32 -5.43 5.20
CA SER A 32 -17.41 -4.89 6.04
C SER A 32 -18.71 -5.64 5.82
N TYR A 33 -19.05 -5.89 4.55
CA TYR A 33 -20.23 -6.66 4.18
C TYR A 33 -20.16 -8.12 4.66
N LEU A 34 -19.01 -8.78 4.48
CA LEU A 34 -18.82 -10.19 4.85
C LEU A 34 -18.78 -10.44 6.36
N PHE A 35 -18.17 -9.53 7.12
CA PHE A 35 -17.97 -9.67 8.57
C PHE A 35 -18.96 -8.84 9.41
N ASN A 36 -19.89 -8.14 8.76
CA ASN A 36 -21.00 -7.39 9.37
C ASN A 36 -20.56 -6.32 10.40
N PHE A 37 -19.59 -5.48 10.02
CA PHE A 37 -19.20 -4.31 10.82
C PHE A 37 -19.53 -2.99 10.09
N PRO A 38 -19.80 -1.89 10.84
CA PRO A 38 -20.22 -0.63 10.25
C PRO A 38 -19.13 -0.01 9.36
N VAL A 39 -19.57 0.63 8.27
CA VAL A 39 -18.69 1.44 7.40
C VAL A 39 -18.72 2.86 7.90
N GLU A 40 -17.60 3.31 8.45
CA GLU A 40 -17.42 4.68 8.91
C GLU A 40 -16.58 5.47 7.90
N ILE A 41 -17.09 6.63 7.48
CA ILE A 41 -16.42 7.46 6.47
C ILE A 41 -15.25 8.22 7.10
N ILE A 42 -15.53 8.89 8.23
CA ILE A 42 -14.62 9.68 9.07
C ILE A 42 -15.09 9.46 10.52
N GLY A 43 -14.19 9.43 11.49
CA GLY A 43 -14.60 9.41 12.90
C GLY A 43 -13.49 9.83 13.85
N GLU A 44 -13.87 9.88 15.13
CA GLU A 44 -13.05 10.37 16.24
C GLU A 44 -12.39 9.25 17.06
N SER A 45 -12.86 8.00 16.90
CA SER A 45 -12.35 6.83 17.61
C SER A 45 -11.07 6.32 16.95
N ARG A 46 -10.01 6.12 17.74
CA ARG A 46 -8.71 5.64 17.20
C ARG A 46 -8.72 4.18 16.78
N ASP A 47 -9.70 3.40 17.25
CA ASP A 47 -9.64 1.93 17.21
C ASP A 47 -10.50 1.34 16.08
N THR A 48 -11.03 2.19 15.20
CA THR A 48 -11.92 1.86 14.07
C THR A 48 -11.26 2.11 12.72
N LEU A 49 -11.70 1.38 11.69
CA LEU A 49 -11.22 1.53 10.32
C LEU A 49 -12.08 2.53 9.53
N TYR A 50 -11.49 3.67 9.17
CA TYR A 50 -12.17 4.69 8.36
C TYR A 50 -11.85 4.57 6.88
N LEU A 51 -12.87 4.73 6.03
CA LEU A 51 -12.70 4.67 4.58
C LEU A 51 -11.68 5.70 4.08
N VAL A 52 -11.76 6.94 4.57
CA VAL A 52 -10.82 8.02 4.22
C VAL A 52 -9.39 7.69 4.67
N LEU A 53 -9.23 7.12 5.88
CA LEU A 53 -7.92 6.75 6.40
C LEU A 53 -7.30 5.60 5.61
N ILE A 54 -8.09 4.56 5.30
CA ILE A 54 -7.64 3.43 4.47
C ILE A 54 -7.18 3.92 3.10
N ALA A 55 -7.98 4.75 2.43
CA ALA A 55 -7.64 5.31 1.13
C ALA A 55 -6.35 6.15 1.20
N GLY A 56 -6.28 7.06 2.17
CA GLY A 56 -5.15 7.99 2.36
C GLY A 56 -3.85 7.28 2.70
N VAL A 57 -3.86 6.38 3.68
CA VAL A 57 -2.67 5.63 4.12
C VAL A 57 -2.20 4.69 3.01
N SER A 58 -3.12 3.97 2.34
CA SER A 58 -2.76 3.09 1.22
C SER A 58 -2.15 3.87 0.07
N PHE A 59 -2.70 5.04 -0.25
CA PHE A 59 -2.15 5.94 -1.25
C PHE A 59 -0.73 6.39 -0.89
N ILE A 60 -0.56 6.96 0.31
CA ILE A 60 0.72 7.50 0.77
C ILE A 60 1.78 6.38 0.81
N ALA A 61 1.43 5.21 1.35
CA ALA A 61 2.34 4.08 1.45
C ALA A 61 2.90 3.64 0.08
N VAL A 62 2.03 3.51 -0.93
CA VAL A 62 2.45 3.12 -2.29
C VAL A 62 3.18 4.26 -3.00
N PHE A 63 2.77 5.50 -2.77
CA PHE A 63 3.45 6.68 -3.33
C PHE A 63 4.89 6.77 -2.83
N ILE A 64 5.09 6.67 -1.51
CA ILE A 64 6.41 6.64 -0.87
C ILE A 64 7.21 5.43 -1.35
N SER A 65 6.58 4.27 -1.49
CA SER A 65 7.21 3.06 -2.03
C SER A 65 7.82 3.29 -3.42
N SER A 66 7.17 4.08 -4.27
CA SER A 66 7.72 4.47 -5.58
C SER A 66 8.98 5.33 -5.47
N ILE A 67 9.00 6.27 -4.51
CA ILE A 67 10.16 7.10 -4.21
C ILE A 67 11.32 6.24 -3.68
N ILE A 68 11.04 5.33 -2.75
CA ILE A 68 12.04 4.38 -2.23
C ILE A 68 12.61 3.52 -3.37
N PHE A 69 11.76 2.98 -4.24
CA PHE A 69 12.20 2.17 -5.38
C PHE A 69 13.14 2.95 -6.30
N TYR A 70 12.86 4.23 -6.55
CA TYR A 70 13.75 5.10 -7.33
C TYR A 70 15.15 5.21 -6.72
N PHE A 71 15.26 5.35 -5.40
CA PHE A 71 16.56 5.40 -4.74
C PHE A 71 17.25 4.03 -4.78
N LEU A 72 16.52 2.95 -4.51
CA LEU A 72 17.06 1.59 -4.56
C LEU A 72 17.66 1.24 -5.92
N GLN A 73 17.03 1.63 -7.03
CA GLN A 73 17.59 1.36 -8.37
C GLN A 73 18.88 2.14 -8.66
N ARG A 74 19.14 3.25 -7.96
CA ARG A 74 20.36 4.05 -8.13
C ARG A 74 21.52 3.49 -7.33
N PHE A 75 21.24 2.96 -6.14
CA PHE A 75 22.27 2.53 -5.20
C PHE A 75 22.50 1.02 -5.19
N THR A 76 21.64 0.21 -5.82
CA THR A 76 21.72 -1.25 -5.76
C THR A 76 21.66 -1.90 -7.15
N ARG A 77 22.34 -3.03 -7.31
CA ARG A 77 22.24 -3.87 -8.52
C ARG A 77 20.98 -4.74 -8.57
N LYS A 78 20.29 -4.92 -7.42
CA LYS A 78 19.10 -5.76 -7.26
C LYS A 78 17.93 -5.00 -6.61
N PRO A 79 17.47 -3.87 -7.18
CA PRO A 79 16.50 -2.99 -6.53
C PRO A 79 15.17 -3.65 -6.17
N LEU A 80 14.72 -4.60 -7.00
CA LEU A 80 13.48 -5.33 -6.75
C LEU A 80 13.54 -6.18 -5.47
N VAL A 81 14.67 -6.83 -5.20
CA VAL A 81 14.85 -7.68 -4.01
C VAL A 81 14.78 -6.82 -2.75
N TYR A 82 15.55 -5.73 -2.70
CA TYR A 82 15.53 -4.81 -1.56
C TYR A 82 14.18 -4.15 -1.37
N PHE A 83 13.49 -3.83 -2.47
CA PHE A 83 12.16 -3.25 -2.39
C PHE A 83 11.15 -4.24 -1.78
N ILE A 84 11.15 -5.50 -2.23
CA ILE A 84 10.30 -6.54 -1.65
C ILE A 84 10.58 -6.70 -0.15
N LEU A 85 11.85 -6.72 0.26
CA LEU A 85 12.22 -6.81 1.67
C LEU A 85 11.68 -5.63 2.48
N ILE A 86 11.80 -4.39 1.99
CA ILE A 86 11.27 -3.20 2.67
C ILE A 86 9.73 -3.26 2.77
N VAL A 87 9.05 -3.67 1.71
CA VAL A 87 7.58 -3.81 1.73
C VAL A 87 7.15 -4.90 2.72
N ILE A 88 7.85 -6.04 2.78
CA ILE A 88 7.57 -7.11 3.75
C ILE A 88 7.79 -6.61 5.19
N LEU A 89 8.88 -5.88 5.45
CA LEU A 89 9.12 -5.29 6.77
C LEU A 89 8.01 -4.29 7.17
N GLY A 90 7.57 -3.46 6.22
CA GLY A 90 6.44 -2.55 6.44
C GLY A 90 5.12 -3.31 6.71
N LEU A 91 4.86 -4.40 5.99
CA LEU A 91 3.71 -5.26 6.20
C LEU A 91 3.72 -5.88 7.62
N ILE A 92 4.86 -6.41 8.06
CA ILE A 92 5.01 -6.98 9.41
C ILE A 92 4.79 -5.90 10.46
N GLY A 93 5.40 -4.71 10.29
CA GLY A 93 5.19 -3.58 11.21
C GLY A 93 3.72 -3.16 11.31
N ASN A 94 3.03 -3.04 10.18
CA ASN A 94 1.60 -2.71 10.16
C ASN A 94 0.73 -3.81 10.77
N ALA A 95 1.10 -5.09 10.61
CA ALA A 95 0.39 -6.20 11.25
C ALA A 95 0.52 -6.12 12.78
N VAL A 96 1.72 -5.83 13.31
CA VAL A 96 1.94 -5.65 14.75
C VAL A 96 1.13 -4.46 15.29
N LEU A 97 1.12 -3.33 14.59
CA LEU A 97 0.32 -2.17 15.00
C LEU A 97 -1.18 -2.48 14.98
N ALA A 98 -1.68 -3.13 13.94
CA ALA A 98 -3.09 -3.54 13.87
C ALA A 98 -3.49 -4.47 15.03
N GLU A 99 -2.60 -5.35 15.49
CA GLU A 99 -2.88 -6.21 16.64
C GLU A 99 -2.97 -5.45 17.97
N ASN A 100 -2.24 -4.35 18.11
CA ASN A 100 -2.19 -3.59 19.36
C ASN A 100 -3.23 -2.45 19.41
N ASP A 101 -3.52 -1.84 18.26
CA ASP A 101 -4.25 -0.57 18.20
C ASP A 101 -5.71 -0.72 17.72
N LEU A 102 -6.08 -1.84 17.09
CA LEU A 102 -7.45 -2.02 16.57
C LEU A 102 -8.29 -2.95 17.44
N LEU A 103 -9.60 -2.65 17.52
CA LEU A 103 -10.58 -3.58 18.09
C LEU A 103 -10.56 -4.91 17.33
N GLN A 104 -10.78 -6.01 18.06
CA GLN A 104 -10.66 -7.38 17.55
C GLN A 104 -11.43 -7.62 16.24
N GLN A 105 -12.60 -7.01 16.09
CA GLN A 105 -13.46 -7.14 14.90
C GLN A 105 -12.84 -6.55 13.61
N TYR A 106 -11.91 -5.59 13.71
CA TYR A 106 -11.30 -4.93 12.56
C TYR A 106 -9.95 -5.54 12.16
N LYS A 107 -9.32 -6.34 13.04
CA LYS A 107 -7.96 -6.85 12.83
C LYS A 107 -7.81 -7.70 11.58
N MET A 108 -8.72 -8.66 11.38
CA MET A 108 -8.69 -9.54 10.20
C MET A 108 -8.81 -8.72 8.91
N THR A 109 -9.75 -7.77 8.88
CA THR A 109 -9.92 -6.85 7.75
C THR A 109 -8.65 -6.03 7.49
N ALA A 110 -8.04 -5.48 8.54
CA ALA A 110 -6.80 -4.71 8.42
C ALA A 110 -5.68 -5.57 7.81
N HIS A 111 -5.49 -6.81 8.27
CA HIS A 111 -4.48 -7.73 7.72
C HIS A 111 -4.72 -8.05 6.24
N ILE A 112 -5.98 -8.30 5.85
CA ILE A 112 -6.35 -8.52 4.44
C ILE A 112 -5.97 -7.30 3.60
N ILE A 113 -6.34 -6.10 4.06
CA ILE A 113 -6.04 -4.86 3.35
C ILE A 113 -4.52 -4.65 3.26
N HIS A 114 -3.78 -4.85 4.35
CA HIS A 114 -2.32 -4.71 4.34
C HIS A 114 -1.65 -5.66 3.35
N LEU A 115 -2.09 -6.93 3.29
CA LEU A 115 -1.59 -7.90 2.32
C LEU A 115 -1.86 -7.47 0.87
N ILE A 116 -3.08 -6.99 0.59
CA ILE A 116 -3.45 -6.50 -0.74
C ILE A 116 -2.61 -5.29 -1.13
N VAL A 117 -2.48 -4.31 -0.24
CA VAL A 117 -1.70 -3.08 -0.48
C VAL A 117 -0.22 -3.41 -0.69
N ALA A 118 0.36 -4.28 0.13
CA ALA A 118 1.75 -4.74 -0.02
C ALA A 118 1.97 -5.49 -1.34
N GLY A 119 1.06 -6.40 -1.68
CA GLY A 119 1.11 -7.15 -2.95
C GLY A 119 1.02 -6.23 -4.16
N LEU A 120 0.09 -5.28 -4.16
CA LEU A 120 -0.04 -4.29 -5.22
C LEU A 120 1.17 -3.36 -5.31
N ALA A 121 1.76 -2.95 -4.18
CA ALA A 121 2.99 -2.17 -4.20
C ALA A 121 4.12 -2.93 -4.90
N ILE A 122 4.34 -4.20 -4.53
CA ILE A 122 5.36 -5.09 -5.13
C ILE A 122 5.11 -5.31 -6.62
N LEU A 123 3.85 -5.42 -7.04
CA LEU A 123 3.49 -5.65 -8.43
C LEU A 123 3.58 -4.37 -9.28
N LEU A 124 2.83 -3.34 -8.90
CA LEU A 124 2.57 -2.16 -9.73
C LEU A 124 3.77 -1.22 -9.80
N VAL A 125 4.45 -0.97 -8.68
CA VAL A 125 5.55 0.02 -8.63
C VAL A 125 6.68 -0.38 -9.58
N PRO A 126 7.22 -1.62 -9.56
CA PRO A 126 8.25 -2.02 -10.51
C PRO A 126 7.71 -2.10 -11.94
N GLN A 127 6.49 -2.64 -12.13
CA GLN A 127 5.90 -2.83 -13.46
C GLN A 127 5.75 -1.50 -14.21
N PHE A 128 5.20 -0.47 -13.57
CA PHE A 128 5.02 0.84 -14.19
C PHE A 128 6.32 1.65 -14.29
N SER A 129 7.33 1.30 -13.49
CA SER A 129 8.67 1.90 -13.53
C SER A 129 9.60 1.29 -14.59
N ARG A 130 9.21 0.16 -15.22
CA ARG A 130 10.00 -0.43 -16.31
C ARG A 130 10.06 0.54 -17.50
N LYS A 131 11.25 0.64 -18.11
CA LYS A 131 11.41 1.34 -19.38
C LYS A 131 10.74 0.47 -20.46
N LYS A 132 9.72 0.97 -21.15
CA LYS A 132 9.22 0.32 -22.37
C LYS A 132 10.37 0.30 -23.37
N GLN A 133 10.77 -0.88 -23.83
CA GLN A 133 11.62 -1.00 -25.02
C GLN A 133 10.70 -0.67 -26.20
N SER A 134 10.80 0.55 -26.69
CA SER A 134 10.25 0.96 -27.99
C SER A 134 11.30 0.72 -29.05
#